data_AF-A0A965G0J4-F1
#
_entry.id   AF-A0A965G0J4-F1
#
_cell.length_a   1.000
_cell.length_b   1.000
_cell.length_c   1.000
_cell.angle_alpha   90.00
_cell.angle_beta   90.00
_cell.angle_gamma   90.00
#
_symmetry.space_group_name_H-M   'P 1'
#
loop_
_entity.id
_entity.type
_entity.pdbx_description
1 polymer ?
#
loop_
_entity_poly.entity_id
_entity_poly.type
_entity_poly.pdbx_seq_one_letter_code
_entity_poly.pdbx_strand_id
1 'polypeptide(L)'
;MGLLLGRDVAVKNVTELKGAVASASSGDVIKLAKGHYDNVFVKVAHNGAEGRPITIMSAQPGEAVFGGTSTFEINGAHVVLDGLFFYKGTSAGEDHDRSVIMFNSHHGVVRNTAIVDYNPTEFANGYYWIFFNG
;
A
#
# COMPACT_ATOMS: atom_id res chain seq x y z
N MET A 1 -11.14 -3.24 30.63
CA MET A 1 -10.80 -2.57 29.35
C MET A 1 -9.53 -3.22 28.83
N GLY A 2 -9.64 -4.19 27.91
CA GLY A 2 -8.47 -4.90 27.41
C GLY A 2 -7.61 -3.98 26.54
N LEU A 3 -6.31 -3.95 26.78
CA LEU A 3 -5.34 -3.28 25.90
C LEU A 3 -5.46 -3.95 24.53
N LEU A 4 -6.07 -3.29 23.54
CA LEU A 4 -6.02 -3.74 22.15
C LEU A 4 -4.57 -3.55 21.69
N LEU A 5 -3.76 -4.60 21.83
CA LEU A 5 -2.46 -4.71 21.19
C LEU A 5 -2.69 -4.82 19.67
N GLY A 6 -1.83 -4.18 18.88
CA GLY A 6 -1.85 -4.33 17.43
C GLY A 6 -1.57 -5.79 17.03
N ARG A 7 -2.26 -6.29 16.01
CA ARG A 7 -2.10 -7.65 15.50
C ARG A 7 -0.97 -7.71 14.48
N ASP A 8 -0.20 -8.79 14.50
CA ASP A 8 0.66 -9.20 13.39
C ASP A 8 -0.14 -10.12 12.46
N VAL A 9 -0.43 -9.67 11.24
CA VAL A 9 -1.22 -10.40 10.25
C VAL A 9 -0.33 -10.78 9.06
N ALA A 10 0.04 -12.06 8.96
CA ALA A 10 0.75 -12.56 7.80
C ALA A 10 -0.20 -12.79 6.63
N VAL A 11 0.16 -12.32 5.43
CA VAL A 11 -0.63 -12.50 4.21
C VAL A 11 0.25 -13.01 3.07
N LYS A 12 -0.23 -13.99 2.29
CA LYS A 12 0.55 -14.62 1.20
C LYS A 12 -0.01 -14.42 -0.20
N ASN A 13 -1.12 -13.70 -0.33
CA ASN A 13 -1.77 -13.43 -1.62
C ASN A 13 -2.67 -12.19 -1.54
N VAL A 14 -3.17 -11.76 -2.70
CA VAL A 14 -4.04 -10.58 -2.87
C VAL A 14 -5.32 -10.67 -2.04
N THR A 15 -5.96 -11.85 -1.95
CA THR A 15 -7.20 -12.03 -1.19
C THR A 15 -6.99 -11.78 0.30
N GLU A 16 -5.93 -12.37 0.86
CA GLU A 16 -5.54 -12.17 2.26
C GLU A 16 -5.11 -10.73 2.53
N LEU A 17 -4.36 -10.10 1.62
CA LEU A 17 -4.00 -8.68 1.73
C LEU A 17 -5.24 -7.79 1.82
N LYS A 18 -6.20 -7.97 0.90
CA LYS A 18 -7.47 -7.21 0.91
C LYS A 18 -8.25 -7.42 2.21
N GLY A 19 -8.37 -8.66 2.68
CA GLY A 19 -9.07 -8.97 3.93
C GLY A 19 -8.38 -8.38 5.17
N ALA A 20 -7.05 -8.43 5.22
CA ALA A 20 -6.27 -7.85 6.30
C ALA A 20 -6.41 -6.32 6.34
N VAL A 21 -6.32 -5.66 5.18
CA VAL A 21 -6.49 -4.19 5.07
C VAL A 21 -7.91 -3.76 5.44
N ALA A 22 -8.94 -4.48 4.98
CA ALA A 22 -10.34 -4.17 5.27
C ALA A 22 -10.73 -4.35 6.74
N SER A 23 -9.95 -5.11 7.51
CA SER A 23 -10.18 -5.33 8.95
C SER A 23 -9.10 -4.69 9.83
N ALA A 24 -8.21 -3.88 9.25
CA ALA A 24 -7.08 -3.29 9.95
C ALA A 24 -7.52 -2.24 10.97
N SER A 25 -6.82 -2.19 12.09
CA SER A 25 -7.03 -1.25 13.19
C SER A 25 -5.69 -0.67 13.67
N SER A 26 -5.75 0.44 14.41
CA SER A 26 -4.55 1.12 14.89
C SER A 26 -3.57 0.18 15.62
N GLY A 27 -2.32 0.14 15.13
CA GLY A 27 -1.24 -0.70 15.62
C GLY A 27 -1.08 -2.02 14.88
N ASP A 28 -2.02 -2.40 14.00
CA ASP A 28 -1.89 -3.63 13.21
C ASP A 28 -0.70 -3.54 12.23
N VAL A 29 -0.02 -4.67 12.06
CA VAL A 29 1.07 -4.86 11.11
C VAL A 29 0.71 -5.99 10.16
N ILE A 30 0.50 -5.65 8.89
CA ILE A 30 0.20 -6.57 7.80
C ILE A 30 1.53 -6.91 7.11
N LYS A 31 1.99 -8.16 7.27
CA LYS A 31 3.27 -8.66 6.75
C LYS A 31 3.04 -9.50 5.49
N LEU A 32 3.44 -8.98 4.35
CA LEU A 32 3.34 -9.66 3.06
C LEU A 32 4.49 -10.66 2.92
N ALA A 33 4.16 -11.92 2.66
CA ALA A 33 5.14 -12.93 2.29
C ALA A 33 5.78 -12.61 0.93
N LYS A 34 6.90 -13.27 0.63
CA LYS A 34 7.49 -13.26 -0.70
C LYS A 34 6.47 -13.68 -1.75
N GLY A 35 6.33 -12.88 -2.81
CA GLY A 35 5.45 -13.22 -3.91
C GLY A 35 5.03 -12.02 -4.77
N HIS A 36 4.20 -12.33 -5.75
CA HIS A 36 3.60 -11.35 -6.65
C HIS A 36 2.18 -11.01 -6.21
N TYR A 37 1.89 -9.71 -6.17
CA TYR A 37 0.62 -9.10 -5.80
C TYR A 37 0.17 -8.19 -6.96
N ASP A 38 -0.18 -8.82 -8.08
CA ASP A 38 -0.47 -8.12 -9.33
C ASP A 38 -1.94 -7.71 -9.44
N ASN A 39 -2.19 -6.61 -10.18
CA ASN A 39 -3.52 -6.09 -10.49
C ASN A 39 -4.40 -5.89 -9.24
N VAL A 40 -3.79 -5.42 -8.15
CA VAL A 40 -4.47 -5.19 -6.88
C VAL A 40 -4.66 -3.71 -6.61
N PHE A 41 -5.91 -3.30 -6.45
CA PHE A 41 -6.24 -2.04 -5.80
C PHE A 41 -6.34 -2.22 -4.28
N VAL A 42 -5.48 -1.54 -3.53
CA VAL A 42 -5.44 -1.55 -2.07
C VAL A 42 -5.94 -0.21 -1.54
N LYS A 43 -7.12 -0.21 -0.90
CA LYS A 43 -7.68 0.98 -0.27
C LYS A 43 -7.61 0.86 1.25
N VAL A 44 -6.83 1.74 1.89
CA VAL A 44 -6.70 1.81 3.35
C VAL A 44 -7.62 2.91 3.87
N ALA A 45 -8.81 2.53 4.37
CA ALA A 45 -9.82 3.47 4.86
C ALA A 45 -9.76 3.73 6.37
N HIS A 46 -9.06 2.88 7.13
CA HIS A 46 -8.98 2.97 8.58
C HIS A 46 -7.78 3.81 9.03
N ASN A 47 -7.96 4.56 10.11
CA ASN A 47 -6.90 5.36 10.71
C ASN A 47 -6.04 4.49 11.65
N GLY A 48 -4.72 4.67 11.55
CA GLY A 48 -3.81 4.43 12.65
C GLY A 48 -3.90 5.55 13.69
N ALA A 49 -2.98 5.53 14.66
CA ALA A 49 -2.80 6.60 15.63
C ALA A 49 -1.32 6.91 15.81
N GLU A 50 -1.01 8.05 16.41
CA GLU A 50 0.35 8.39 16.81
C GLU A 50 0.95 7.27 17.70
N GLY A 51 2.17 6.84 17.38
CA GLY A 51 2.82 5.69 18.03
C GLY A 51 2.19 4.32 17.74
N ARG A 52 1.07 4.26 17.01
CA ARG A 52 0.34 3.04 16.65
C ARG A 52 -0.21 3.10 15.22
N PRO A 53 0.67 3.24 14.21
CA PRO A 53 0.23 3.28 12.82
C PRO A 53 -0.37 1.94 12.38
N ILE A 54 -1.15 1.95 11.31
CA ILE A 54 -1.39 0.73 10.52
C ILE A 54 -0.19 0.56 9.60
N THR A 55 0.50 -0.57 9.69
CA THR A 55 1.70 -0.83 8.88
C THR A 55 1.42 -1.92 7.85
N ILE A 56 1.66 -1.63 6.57
CA ILE A 56 1.66 -2.62 5.50
C ILE A 56 3.11 -2.78 5.05
N MET A 57 3.68 -3.95 5.25
CA MET A 57 5.09 -4.18 5.01
C MET A 57 5.39 -5.50 4.32
N SER A 58 6.49 -5.55 3.56
CA SER A 58 7.06 -6.83 3.14
C SER A 58 7.79 -7.50 4.30
N ALA A 59 7.61 -8.81 4.47
CA ALA A 59 8.33 -9.59 5.47
C ALA A 59 9.84 -9.65 5.21
N GLN A 60 10.24 -9.58 3.94
CA GLN A 60 11.62 -9.41 3.50
C GLN A 60 11.64 -8.25 2.48
N PRO A 61 12.30 -7.11 2.77
CA PRO A 61 12.23 -5.93 1.91
C PRO A 61 12.51 -6.23 0.44
N GLY A 62 11.62 -5.80 -0.44
CA GLY A 62 11.71 -6.04 -1.89
C GLY A 62 11.13 -7.36 -2.38
N GLU A 63 10.73 -8.28 -1.50
CA GLU A 63 10.21 -9.60 -1.90
C GLU A 63 8.69 -9.65 -2.11
N ALA A 64 7.95 -8.62 -1.70
CA ALA A 64 6.54 -8.44 -2.07
C ALA A 64 6.45 -7.51 -3.29
N VAL A 65 6.29 -8.13 -4.47
CA VAL A 65 6.32 -7.43 -5.76
C VAL A 65 4.90 -7.14 -6.24
N PHE A 66 4.64 -5.88 -6.59
CA PHE A 66 3.40 -5.40 -7.18
C PHE A 66 3.63 -5.04 -8.64
N GLY A 67 2.96 -5.75 -9.55
CA GLY A 67 2.99 -5.49 -10.99
C GLY A 67 1.60 -5.27 -11.58
N GLY A 68 1.55 -5.15 -12.90
CA GLY A 68 0.30 -4.93 -13.63
C GLY A 68 -0.32 -3.58 -13.27
N THR A 69 -1.59 -3.56 -12.88
CA THR A 69 -2.32 -2.32 -12.53
C THR A 69 -2.43 -2.05 -11.03
N SER A 70 -1.55 -2.64 -10.22
CA SER A 70 -1.58 -2.48 -8.76
C SER A 70 -1.40 -1.03 -8.31
N THR A 71 -2.26 -0.57 -7.40
CA THR A 71 -2.21 0.79 -6.85
C THR A 71 -2.69 0.81 -5.39
N PHE A 72 -2.23 1.80 -4.64
CA PHE A 72 -2.56 2.00 -3.23
C PHE A 72 -3.21 3.37 -3.03
N GLU A 73 -4.40 3.38 -2.44
CA GLU A 73 -5.10 4.60 -2.00
C GLU A 73 -5.17 4.62 -0.47
N ILE A 74 -4.52 5.61 0.13
CA ILE A 74 -4.36 5.75 1.58
C ILE A 74 -5.23 6.91 2.07
N ASN A 75 -6.43 6.58 2.55
CA ASN A 75 -7.41 7.52 3.08
C ASN A 75 -7.35 7.62 4.61
N GLY A 76 -6.70 6.65 5.27
CA GLY A 76 -6.49 6.64 6.72
C GLY A 76 -5.24 7.39 7.15
N ALA A 77 -5.33 8.16 8.24
CA ALA A 77 -4.19 8.80 8.89
C ALA A 77 -3.24 7.77 9.54
N HIS A 78 -1.96 8.14 9.69
CA HIS A 78 -0.95 7.29 10.35
C HIS A 78 -0.84 5.89 9.73
N VAL A 79 -0.71 5.83 8.40
CA VAL A 79 -0.47 4.58 7.66
C VAL A 79 0.99 4.55 7.19
N VAL A 80 1.66 3.42 7.38
CA VAL A 80 3.04 3.19 6.97
C VAL A 80 3.09 2.13 5.88
N LEU A 81 3.70 2.44 4.75
CA LEU A 81 4.10 1.48 3.72
C LEU A 81 5.61 1.24 3.81
N ASP A 82 6.03 -0.01 3.96
CA ASP A 82 7.43 -0.37 4.26
C ASP A 82 7.94 -1.57 3.46
N GLY A 83 9.02 -1.42 2.70
CA GLY A 83 9.67 -2.57 2.08
C GLY A 83 8.96 -3.12 0.82
N LEU A 84 8.01 -2.39 0.24
CA LEU A 84 7.25 -2.84 -0.93
C LEU A 84 8.04 -2.63 -2.22
N PHE A 85 7.79 -3.43 -3.25
CA PHE A 85 8.41 -3.25 -4.56
C PHE A 85 7.37 -3.20 -5.67
N PHE A 86 7.23 -2.05 -6.33
CA PHE A 86 6.40 -1.90 -7.52
C PHE A 86 7.29 -1.98 -8.75
N TYR A 87 7.01 -2.94 -9.64
CA TYR A 87 7.89 -3.23 -10.78
C TYR A 87 7.10 -3.55 -12.05
N LYS A 88 7.48 -2.91 -13.16
CA LYS A 88 6.96 -3.19 -14.51
C LYS A 88 5.41 -3.22 -14.57
N GLY A 89 4.79 -2.19 -14.03
CA GLY A 89 3.33 -2.01 -14.08
C GLY A 89 2.94 -0.62 -14.59
N THR A 90 1.67 -0.28 -14.42
CA THR A 90 1.09 0.98 -14.86
C THR A 90 -0.02 1.44 -13.92
N SER A 91 -0.08 2.75 -13.63
CA SER A 91 -1.18 3.38 -12.88
C SER A 91 -2.32 3.86 -13.79
N ALA A 92 -2.30 3.55 -15.08
CA ALA A 92 -3.24 4.05 -16.09
C ALA A 92 -4.60 3.30 -16.13
N GLY A 93 -5.23 3.06 -14.98
CA GLY A 93 -6.61 2.54 -14.93
C GLY A 93 -7.63 3.65 -15.19
N GLU A 94 -8.74 3.35 -15.89
CA GLU A 94 -9.83 4.31 -16.17
C GLU A 94 -10.52 4.84 -14.90
N ASP A 95 -10.45 4.09 -13.79
CA ASP A 95 -11.19 4.33 -12.55
C ASP A 95 -10.32 4.83 -11.36
N HIS A 96 -9.02 5.06 -11.55
CA HIS A 96 -8.10 5.36 -10.45
C HIS A 96 -7.29 6.63 -10.69
N ASP A 97 -6.99 7.33 -9.60
CA ASP A 97 -6.02 8.42 -9.61
C ASP A 97 -4.73 7.95 -10.26
N ARG A 98 -4.11 8.83 -11.06
CA ARG A 98 -2.97 8.51 -11.93
C ARG A 98 -1.66 8.31 -11.14
N SER A 99 -1.73 7.72 -9.95
CA SER A 99 -0.60 7.47 -9.08
C SER A 99 -0.50 6.01 -8.65
N VAL A 100 0.72 5.53 -8.42
CA VAL A 100 0.96 4.17 -7.90
C VAL A 100 0.57 4.10 -6.43
N ILE A 101 0.95 5.13 -5.66
CA ILE A 101 0.58 5.30 -4.26
C ILE A 101 0.01 6.71 -4.09
N MET A 102 -1.22 6.81 -3.60
CA MET A 102 -1.87 8.06 -3.26
C MET A 102 -2.11 8.17 -1.77
N PHE A 103 -1.72 9.29 -1.18
CA PHE A 103 -2.14 9.67 0.17
C PHE A 103 -3.20 10.78 0.09
N ASN A 104 -4.44 10.42 0.43
CA ASN A 104 -5.55 11.36 0.67
C ASN A 104 -5.75 11.59 2.19
N SER A 105 -4.65 11.61 2.92
CA SER A 105 -4.63 11.60 4.38
C SER A 105 -3.34 12.25 4.90
N HIS A 106 -3.28 12.48 6.22
CA HIS A 106 -2.13 13.08 6.89
C HIS A 106 -1.33 12.06 7.72
N HIS A 107 -0.06 12.38 8.00
CA HIS A 107 0.86 11.54 8.78
C HIS A 107 1.13 10.15 8.17
N GLY A 108 0.96 10.01 6.86
CA GLY A 108 1.37 8.82 6.10
C GLY A 108 2.89 8.74 5.93
N VAL A 109 3.43 7.53 5.86
CA VAL A 109 4.87 7.29 5.63
C VAL A 109 5.04 6.24 4.54
N VAL A 110 5.94 6.49 3.61
CA VAL A 110 6.49 5.47 2.70
C VAL A 110 7.99 5.39 2.95
N ARG A 111 8.51 4.19 3.20
CA ARG A 111 9.94 3.96 3.42
C ARG A 111 10.37 2.60 2.87
N ASN A 112 11.67 2.45 2.63
CA ASN A 112 12.28 1.22 2.11
C ASN A 112 11.57 0.63 0.88
N THR A 113 10.92 1.47 0.09
CA THR A 113 10.02 1.06 -1.00
C THR A 113 10.65 1.48 -2.33
N ALA A 114 10.58 0.60 -3.32
CA ALA A 114 11.04 0.88 -4.67
C ALA A 114 9.87 0.90 -5.66
N ILE A 115 9.87 1.87 -6.59
CA ILE A 115 8.96 1.94 -7.73
C ILE A 115 9.84 2.04 -8.97
N VAL A 116 9.82 1.02 -9.82
CA VAL A 116 10.74 0.87 -10.96
C VAL A 116 9.95 0.47 -12.21
N ASP A 117 10.16 1.18 -13.31
CA ASP A 117 9.49 0.95 -14.59
C ASP A 117 7.95 0.86 -14.48
N TYR A 118 7.35 1.71 -13.63
CA TYR A 118 5.92 1.70 -13.34
C TYR A 118 5.20 2.90 -13.98
N ASN A 119 5.06 2.87 -15.31
CA ASN A 119 4.70 4.03 -16.11
C ASN A 119 3.48 3.74 -17.01
N PRO A 120 2.64 4.74 -17.31
CA PRO A 120 1.62 4.62 -18.35
C PRO A 120 2.26 4.34 -19.72
N THR A 121 1.52 3.70 -20.62
CA THR A 121 1.96 3.43 -22.00
C THR A 121 2.12 4.71 -22.82
N GLU A 122 1.26 5.70 -22.56
CA GLU A 122 1.25 6.97 -23.27
C GLU A 122 1.91 8.08 -22.44
N PHE A 123 2.96 8.71 -22.97
CA PHE A 123 3.71 9.78 -22.28
C PHE A 123 2.86 11.02 -21.97
N ALA A 124 1.83 11.28 -22.78
CA ALA A 124 0.92 12.43 -22.58
C ALA A 124 0.04 12.28 -21.32
N ASN A 125 -0.05 11.08 -20.74
CA ASN A 125 -0.82 10.86 -19.53
C ASN A 125 0.01 11.28 -18.31
N GLY A 126 -0.25 12.49 -17.80
CA GLY A 126 0.36 12.94 -16.55
C GLY A 126 0.10 11.92 -15.43
N TYR A 127 1.15 11.47 -14.75
CA TYR A 127 1.09 10.46 -13.72
C TYR A 127 2.08 10.80 -12.60
N TYR A 128 1.88 10.18 -11.44
CA TYR A 128 2.80 10.25 -10.32
C TYR A 128 3.18 8.83 -9.89
N TRP A 129 4.37 8.64 -9.35
CA TRP A 129 4.64 7.41 -8.60
C TRP A 129 4.03 7.49 -7.21
N ILE A 130 4.25 8.62 -6.54
CA ILE A 130 3.62 8.90 -5.25
C ILE A 130 2.98 10.29 -5.34
N PHE A 131 1.69 10.37 -5.01
CA PHE A 131 0.96 11.62 -4.91
C PHE A 131 0.47 11.85 -3.49
N PHE A 132 0.80 13.00 -2.92
CA PHE A 132 0.30 13.44 -1.61
C PHE A 132 -0.74 14.53 -1.88
N ASN A 133 -2.01 14.21 -1.67
CA ASN A 133 -3.17 15.09 -1.89
C ASN A 133 -3.65 15.79 -0.60
N GLY A 134 -2.79 15.82 0.42
CA GLY A 134 -3.09 16.35 1.75
C GLY A 134 -3.43 17.83 1.76
#